data_AF-A0AAV4GUR8-F1
#
_entry.id   AF-A0AAV4GUR8-F1
#
_cell.length_a   1.000
_cell.length_b   1.000
_cell.length_c   1.000
_cell.angle_alpha   90.00
_cell.angle_beta   90.00
_cell.angle_gamma   90.00
#
_symmetry.space_group_name_H-M   'P 1'
#
loop_
_entity.id
_entity.type
_entity.pdbx_description
1 polymer ?
#
loop_
_entity_poly.entity_id
_entity_poly.type
_entity_poly.pdbx_seq_one_letter_code
_entity_poly.pdbx_strand_id
1 'polypeptide(L)'
;MKLLFQRLLTAGQATPTKLQDVLSYELTTAPSSLFDTCGMMRTCQKSLLAKSLWSADTAATREEMLSPSLHHVLDGGSLLHKISWPRGTTYKQIADLYVRYVQTQYASTTVVFDGYALSTTTKDSAHTRRGLRSSSDVEISPDAFLGEMKDAFCQKTTISKISLTFLAPS
;
A
#
# COMPACT_ATOMS: atom_id res chain seq x y z
N MET A 1 28.14 19.48 8.09
CA MET A 1 28.50 18.55 9.17
C MET A 1 28.83 19.26 10.50
N LYS A 2 29.69 20.31 10.52
CA LYS A 2 30.06 21.07 11.73
C LYS A 2 28.87 21.57 12.58
N LEU A 3 27.83 22.10 11.95
CA LEU A 3 26.67 22.68 12.66
C LEU A 3 25.77 21.64 13.35
N LEU A 4 25.60 20.45 12.75
CA LEU A 4 24.78 19.37 13.31
C LEU A 4 25.44 18.81 14.58
N PHE A 5 26.74 18.55 14.51
CA PHE A 5 27.54 18.07 15.64
C PHE A 5 27.53 19.05 16.81
N GLN A 6 27.67 20.35 16.53
CA GLN A 6 27.59 21.39 17.54
C GLN A 6 26.20 21.45 18.21
N ARG A 7 25.11 21.37 17.44
CA ARG A 7 23.74 21.33 17.99
C ARG A 7 23.50 20.10 18.86
N LEU A 8 24.03 18.94 18.46
CA LEU A 8 23.89 17.69 19.19
C LEU A 8 24.64 17.74 20.54
N LEU A 9 25.85 18.31 20.55
CA LEU A 9 26.62 18.52 21.78
C LEU A 9 25.90 19.48 22.74
N THR A 10 25.36 20.60 22.22
CA THR A 10 24.60 21.55 23.04
C THR A 10 23.32 20.93 23.59
N ALA A 11 22.59 20.14 22.79
CA ALA A 11 21.38 19.45 23.24
C ALA A 11 21.69 18.36 24.28
N GLY A 12 22.75 17.56 24.06
CA GLY A 12 23.20 16.52 24.99
C GLY A 12 23.70 17.06 26.32
N GLN A 13 24.18 18.30 26.37
CA GLN A 13 24.53 18.99 27.63
C GLN A 13 23.30 19.54 28.37
N ALA A 14 22.22 19.88 27.65
CA ALA A 14 21.00 20.45 28.22
C ALA A 14 19.98 19.39 28.68
N THR A 15 20.08 18.15 28.19
CA THR A 15 19.19 17.04 28.55
C THR A 15 19.93 15.96 29.34
N PRO A 16 19.30 15.28 30.31
CA PRO A 16 19.93 14.19 31.09
C PRO A 16 20.18 12.90 30.28
N THR A 17 20.00 12.93 28.97
CA THR A 17 20.24 11.81 28.06
C THR A 17 21.73 11.52 27.94
N LYS A 18 22.14 10.26 28.10
CA LYS A 18 23.54 9.88 27.98
C LYS A 18 24.01 10.08 26.54
N LEU A 19 25.05 10.88 26.36
CA LEU A 19 25.62 11.21 25.05
C LEU A 19 25.95 9.96 24.22
N GLN A 20 26.43 8.89 24.87
CA GLN A 20 26.69 7.58 24.23
C GLN A 20 25.48 7.02 23.47
N ASP A 21 24.28 7.19 24.00
CA ASP A 21 23.06 6.65 23.40
C ASP A 21 22.70 7.47 22.16
N VAL A 22 22.93 8.78 22.19
CA VAL A 22 22.71 9.69 21.04
C VAL A 22 23.71 9.41 19.92
N LEU A 23 24.97 9.12 20.25
CA LEU A 23 26.02 8.79 19.28
C LEU A 23 25.89 7.38 18.69
N SER A 24 25.00 6.53 19.23
CA SER A 24 24.72 5.21 18.66
C SER A 24 23.88 5.27 17.37
N TYR A 25 23.29 6.43 17.07
CA TYR A 25 22.50 6.68 15.85
C TYR A 25 23.33 7.36 14.75
N GLU A 26 22.88 7.21 13.50
CA GLU A 26 23.54 7.80 12.33
C GLU A 26 23.44 9.35 12.36
N LEU A 27 24.58 10.04 12.56
CA LEU A 27 24.64 11.51 12.67
C LEU A 27 24.68 12.21 11.30
N THR A 28 23.68 11.94 10.46
CA THR A 28 23.57 12.50 9.12
C THR A 28 22.18 13.10 8.89
N THR A 29 22.12 14.12 8.05
CA THR A 29 20.85 14.72 7.60
C THR A 29 20.03 13.78 6.73
N ALA A 30 20.70 12.80 6.10
CA ALA A 30 20.07 11.75 5.30
C ALA A 30 20.70 10.41 5.69
N PRO A 31 20.03 9.59 6.52
CA PRO A 31 20.54 8.29 6.95
C PRO A 31 20.79 7.39 5.75
N SER A 32 22.01 6.91 5.59
CA SER A 32 22.43 6.05 4.47
C SER A 32 21.74 4.69 4.47
N SER A 33 21.18 4.30 5.61
CA SER A 33 20.25 3.17 5.77
C SER A 33 18.93 3.37 5.01
N LEU A 34 18.43 4.61 4.92
CA LEU A 34 17.17 4.95 4.25
C LEU A 34 17.37 5.65 2.90
N PHE A 35 18.51 6.30 2.65
CA PHE A 35 18.79 7.07 1.45
C PHE A 35 20.03 6.55 0.72
N ASP A 36 20.02 6.62 -0.60
CA ASP A 36 21.19 6.34 -1.44
C ASP A 36 22.14 7.55 -1.51
N THR A 37 23.28 7.36 -2.18
CA THR A 37 24.30 8.40 -2.36
C THR A 37 23.82 9.61 -3.14
N CYS A 38 22.72 9.49 -3.89
CA CYS A 38 22.11 10.59 -4.63
C CYS A 38 21.06 11.33 -3.80
N GLY A 39 20.87 10.97 -2.51
CA GLY A 39 19.87 11.58 -1.63
C GLY A 39 18.45 11.06 -1.88
N MET A 40 18.28 9.98 -2.63
CA MET A 40 16.97 9.40 -2.91
C MET A 40 16.64 8.30 -1.91
N MET A 41 15.40 8.24 -1.43
CA MET A 41 14.96 7.20 -0.50
C MET A 41 15.11 5.81 -1.14
N ARG A 42 15.84 4.90 -0.49
CA ARG A 42 16.04 3.52 -0.91
C ARG A 42 14.71 2.79 -1.01
N THR A 43 14.61 1.89 -1.98
CA THR A 43 13.42 1.07 -2.16
C THR A 43 13.34 0.02 -1.06
N CYS A 44 12.20 -0.04 -0.36
CA CYS A 44 11.90 -1.13 0.55
C CYS A 44 11.89 -2.47 -0.20
N GLN A 45 12.59 -3.48 0.32
CA GLN A 45 12.60 -4.85 -0.20
C GLN A 45 11.33 -5.61 0.25
N LYS A 46 10.16 -5.10 -0.18
CA LYS A 46 8.85 -5.62 0.25
C LYS A 46 8.67 -7.12 -0.03
N SER A 47 9.25 -7.63 -1.11
CA SER A 47 9.19 -9.05 -1.48
C SER A 47 9.91 -9.94 -0.47
N LEU A 48 11.06 -9.50 0.04
CA LEU A 48 11.83 -10.25 1.03
C LEU A 48 11.08 -10.29 2.36
N LEU A 49 10.56 -9.13 2.81
CA LEU A 49 9.73 -9.05 4.01
C LEU A 49 8.48 -9.93 3.90
N ALA A 50 7.77 -9.87 2.78
CA ALA A 50 6.59 -10.70 2.55
C ALA A 50 6.94 -12.19 2.57
N LYS A 51 8.06 -12.59 1.95
CA LYS A 51 8.53 -13.97 1.98
C LYS A 51 8.83 -14.45 3.40
N SER A 52 9.50 -13.62 4.20
CA SER A 52 9.79 -13.92 5.61
C SER A 52 8.50 -14.04 6.44
N LEU A 53 7.55 -13.13 6.23
CA LEU A 53 6.26 -13.17 6.93
C LEU A 53 5.46 -14.43 6.56
N TRP A 54 5.41 -14.79 5.29
CA TRP A 54 4.75 -16.02 4.84
C TRP A 54 5.43 -17.29 5.34
N SER A 55 6.76 -17.28 5.49
CA SER A 55 7.46 -18.42 6.09
C SER A 55 7.22 -18.56 7.59
N ALA A 56 6.83 -17.47 8.26
CA ALA A 56 6.46 -17.45 9.67
C ALA A 56 4.95 -17.70 9.90
N ASP A 57 4.16 -17.82 8.84
CA ASP A 57 2.73 -18.08 8.91
C ASP A 57 2.46 -19.47 9.49
N THR A 58 1.59 -19.54 10.50
CA THR A 58 1.26 -20.79 11.19
C THR A 58 -0.22 -21.14 11.04
N ALA A 59 -0.56 -22.43 11.13
CA ALA A 59 -1.95 -22.87 11.06
C ALA A 59 -2.83 -22.20 12.15
N ALA A 60 -2.27 -21.98 13.34
CA ALA A 60 -2.96 -21.27 14.44
C ALA A 60 -3.30 -19.83 14.07
N THR A 61 -2.40 -19.11 13.39
CA THR A 61 -2.66 -17.75 12.90
C THR A 61 -3.83 -17.73 11.90
N ARG A 62 -3.94 -18.75 11.05
CA ARG A 62 -5.04 -18.85 10.07
C ARG A 62 -6.38 -19.16 10.70
N GLU A 63 -6.41 -20.01 11.73
CA GLU A 63 -7.63 -20.33 12.47
C GLU A 63 -8.16 -19.11 13.24
N GLU A 64 -7.27 -18.34 13.87
CA GLU A 64 -7.64 -17.08 14.54
C GLU A 64 -8.19 -16.05 13.53
N MET A 65 -7.63 -15.98 12.32
CA MET A 65 -8.12 -15.12 11.25
C MET A 65 -9.51 -15.50 10.72
N LEU A 66 -10.01 -16.71 10.98
CA LEU A 66 -11.37 -17.11 10.59
C LEU A 66 -12.38 -16.94 11.73
N SER A 67 -11.95 -16.37 12.87
CA SER A 67 -12.84 -16.11 13.97
C SER A 67 -13.95 -15.13 13.56
N PRO A 68 -15.24 -15.47 13.77
CA PRO A 68 -16.36 -14.59 13.45
C PRO A 68 -16.39 -13.30 14.28
N SER A 69 -15.56 -13.20 15.34
CA SER A 69 -15.40 -11.99 16.14
C SER A 69 -14.44 -10.96 15.54
N LEU A 70 -13.71 -11.30 14.47
CA LEU A 70 -12.69 -10.43 13.89
C LEU A 70 -13.26 -9.57 12.76
N HIS A 71 -12.88 -8.28 12.75
CA HIS A 71 -13.16 -7.39 11.63
C HIS A 71 -11.92 -7.26 10.73
N HIS A 72 -12.08 -7.57 9.45
CA HIS A 72 -11.01 -7.56 8.47
C HIS A 72 -10.95 -6.22 7.74
N VAL A 73 -9.74 -5.69 7.58
CA VAL A 73 -9.48 -4.56 6.68
C VAL A 73 -8.65 -5.07 5.51
N LEU A 74 -9.23 -5.09 4.32
CA LEU A 74 -8.58 -5.55 3.10
C LEU A 74 -8.07 -4.37 2.29
N ASP A 75 -6.82 -4.44 1.85
CA ASP A 75 -6.30 -3.56 0.80
C ASP A 75 -6.97 -3.93 -0.54
N GLY A 76 -7.71 -2.98 -1.11
CA GLY A 76 -8.41 -3.11 -2.37
C GLY A 76 -7.46 -3.30 -3.56
N GLY A 77 -6.25 -2.72 -3.51
CA GLY A 77 -5.22 -2.92 -4.55
C GLY A 77 -4.77 -4.39 -4.61
N SER A 78 -4.45 -4.97 -3.45
CA SER A 78 -4.15 -6.40 -3.33
C SER A 78 -5.33 -7.30 -3.73
N LEU A 79 -6.56 -6.93 -3.32
CA LEU A 79 -7.76 -7.68 -3.65
C LEU A 79 -7.94 -7.81 -5.16
N LEU A 80 -7.71 -6.74 -5.93
CA LEU A 80 -7.80 -6.78 -7.39
C LEU A 80 -6.96 -7.91 -7.99
N HIS A 81 -5.79 -8.23 -7.43
CA HIS A 81 -4.95 -9.30 -7.95
C HIS A 81 -5.43 -10.73 -7.61
N LYS A 82 -6.36 -10.91 -6.66
CA LYS A 82 -6.82 -12.24 -6.20
C LYS A 82 -7.73 -12.97 -7.19
N ILE A 83 -8.56 -12.25 -7.93
CA ILE A 83 -9.60 -12.86 -8.79
C ILE A 83 -9.25 -12.68 -10.26
N SER A 84 -9.18 -13.76 -11.02
CA SER A 84 -9.02 -13.70 -12.48
C SER A 84 -10.29 -13.16 -13.15
N TRP A 85 -10.13 -12.24 -14.11
CA TRP A 85 -11.26 -11.66 -14.83
C TRP A 85 -11.62 -12.51 -16.05
N PRO A 86 -12.82 -13.11 -16.12
CA PRO A 86 -13.24 -13.85 -17.30
C PRO A 86 -13.41 -12.90 -18.49
N ARG A 87 -13.06 -13.35 -19.70
CA ARG A 87 -13.26 -12.56 -20.92
C ARG A 87 -14.75 -12.35 -21.19
N GLY A 88 -15.09 -11.18 -21.75
CA GLY A 88 -16.47 -10.83 -22.08
C GLY A 88 -17.35 -10.55 -20.86
N THR A 89 -16.76 -10.30 -19.69
CA THR A 89 -17.50 -9.85 -18.51
C THR A 89 -17.65 -8.33 -18.49
N THR A 90 -18.77 -7.88 -17.92
CA THR A 90 -18.99 -6.46 -17.65
C THR A 90 -18.36 -6.06 -16.33
N TYR A 91 -18.12 -4.76 -16.13
CA TYR A 91 -17.60 -4.25 -14.85
C TYR A 91 -18.53 -4.57 -13.67
N LYS A 92 -19.85 -4.59 -13.88
CA LYS A 92 -20.81 -5.06 -12.87
C LYS A 92 -20.56 -6.52 -12.47
N GLN A 93 -20.40 -7.40 -13.44
CA GLN A 93 -20.13 -8.82 -13.16
C GLN A 93 -18.78 -9.00 -12.44
N ILE A 94 -17.77 -8.20 -12.79
CA ILE A 94 -16.49 -8.18 -12.08
C ILE A 94 -16.67 -7.72 -10.63
N ALA A 95 -17.43 -6.65 -10.39
CA ALA A 95 -17.73 -6.19 -9.04
C ALA A 95 -18.46 -7.27 -8.21
N ASP A 96 -19.46 -7.94 -8.80
CA ASP A 96 -20.18 -9.04 -8.16
C ASP A 96 -19.25 -10.21 -7.78
N LEU A 97 -18.24 -10.52 -8.61
CA LEU A 97 -17.23 -11.53 -8.28
C LEU A 97 -16.43 -11.15 -7.03
N TYR A 98 -16.04 -9.88 -6.90
CA TYR A 98 -15.32 -9.41 -5.70
C TYR A 98 -16.20 -9.40 -4.45
N VAL A 99 -17.44 -8.93 -4.55
CA VAL A 99 -18.38 -8.93 -3.42
C VAL A 99 -18.61 -10.36 -2.92
N ARG A 100 -18.89 -11.30 -3.83
CA ARG A 100 -19.06 -12.73 -3.47
C ARG A 100 -17.79 -13.30 -2.85
N TYR A 101 -16.62 -13.00 -3.40
CA TYR A 101 -15.36 -13.48 -2.82
C TYR A 101 -15.16 -12.98 -1.40
N VAL A 102 -15.36 -11.68 -1.14
CA VAL A 102 -15.19 -11.12 0.20
C VAL A 102 -16.19 -11.71 1.19
N GLN A 103 -17.47 -11.82 0.81
CA GLN A 103 -18.52 -12.37 1.66
C GLN A 103 -18.33 -13.87 1.96
N THR A 104 -17.72 -14.63 1.05
CA THR A 104 -17.50 -16.07 1.25
C THR A 104 -16.23 -16.37 2.03
N GLN A 105 -15.22 -15.50 1.95
CA GLN A 105 -13.93 -15.73 2.60
C GLN A 105 -13.83 -15.05 3.97
N TYR A 106 -14.67 -14.05 4.27
CA TYR A 106 -14.55 -13.24 5.46
C TYR A 106 -15.93 -12.90 6.06
N ALA A 107 -16.04 -12.97 7.39
CA ALA A 107 -17.31 -12.75 8.09
C ALA A 107 -17.68 -11.26 8.24
N SER A 108 -16.72 -10.42 8.64
CA SER A 108 -16.90 -8.98 8.84
C SER A 108 -15.73 -8.23 8.21
N THR A 109 -15.99 -7.42 7.17
CA THR A 109 -14.91 -6.88 6.33
C THR A 109 -15.16 -5.46 5.85
N THR A 110 -14.11 -4.64 5.87
CA THR A 110 -14.01 -3.36 5.17
C THR A 110 -12.93 -3.47 4.08
N VAL A 111 -13.25 -3.09 2.85
CA VAL A 111 -12.27 -2.99 1.76
C VAL A 111 -11.87 -1.52 1.58
N VAL A 112 -10.57 -1.24 1.61
CA VAL A 112 -10.02 0.11 1.49
C VAL A 112 -9.23 0.23 0.19
N PHE A 113 -9.66 1.13 -0.67
CA PHE A 113 -8.89 1.50 -1.87
C PHE A 113 -8.07 2.75 -1.58
N ASP A 114 -6.80 2.72 -2.00
CA ASP A 114 -5.93 3.90 -1.94
C ASP A 114 -6.50 5.03 -2.80
N GLY A 115 -6.74 6.19 -2.18
CA GLY A 115 -7.02 7.42 -2.89
C GLY A 115 -5.73 8.03 -3.45
N TYR A 116 -5.76 8.43 -4.72
CA TYR A 116 -4.71 9.28 -5.28
C TYR A 116 -5.10 10.74 -5.07
N ALA A 117 -4.44 11.42 -4.15
CA ALA A 117 -4.55 12.87 -4.03
C ALA A 117 -3.80 13.54 -5.19
N LEU A 118 -4.35 14.65 -5.70
CA LEU A 118 -3.66 15.49 -6.69
C LEU A 118 -2.47 16.27 -6.08
N SER A 119 -2.32 16.27 -4.76
CA SER A 119 -1.22 16.91 -4.03
C SER A 119 -0.01 15.99 -3.91
N THR A 120 1.13 16.56 -3.56
CA THR A 120 2.35 15.81 -3.23
C THR A 120 2.09 14.75 -2.16
N THR A 121 2.46 13.50 -2.45
CA THR A 121 2.28 12.35 -1.58
C THR A 121 3.62 11.75 -1.18
N THR A 122 3.65 10.96 -0.10
CA THR A 122 4.81 10.13 0.24
C THR A 122 5.11 9.04 -0.81
N LYS A 123 4.19 8.77 -1.74
CA LYS A 123 4.35 7.82 -2.86
C LYS A 123 4.97 8.46 -4.11
N ASP A 124 5.18 9.77 -4.15
CA ASP A 124 5.66 10.47 -5.35
C ASP A 124 7.01 9.95 -5.82
N SER A 125 7.94 9.70 -4.90
CA SER A 125 9.25 9.10 -5.22
C SER A 125 9.12 7.72 -5.88
N ALA A 126 8.12 6.92 -5.47
CA ALA A 126 7.82 5.63 -6.07
C ALA A 126 7.12 5.79 -7.44
N HIS A 127 6.25 6.79 -7.59
CA HIS A 127 5.61 7.12 -8.87
C HIS A 127 6.62 7.59 -9.92
N THR A 128 7.52 8.51 -9.55
CA THR A 128 8.60 8.97 -10.43
C THR A 128 9.46 7.80 -10.92
N ARG A 129 9.82 6.86 -10.02
CA ARG A 129 10.61 5.66 -10.37
C ARG A 129 9.87 4.72 -11.33
N ARG A 130 8.53 4.65 -11.28
CA ARG A 130 7.69 3.83 -12.19
C ARG A 130 7.47 4.49 -13.56
N GLY A 131 7.95 5.73 -13.73
CA GLY A 131 7.70 6.56 -14.90
C GLY A 131 6.34 7.25 -14.81
N LEU A 132 6.28 8.50 -15.29
CA LEU A 132 5.05 9.28 -15.41
C LEU A 132 4.19 8.67 -16.54
N ARG A 133 3.54 7.54 -16.27
CA ARG A 133 2.54 7.01 -17.18
C ARG A 133 1.28 7.86 -17.01
N SER A 134 1.11 8.82 -17.91
CA SER A 134 -0.15 9.51 -18.15
C SER A 134 -1.21 8.45 -18.44
N SER A 135 -2.05 8.16 -17.44
CA SER A 135 -3.25 7.35 -17.63
C SER A 135 -4.39 8.30 -17.97
N SER A 136 -5.12 8.01 -19.05
CA SER A 136 -6.40 8.64 -19.31
C SER A 136 -7.41 8.25 -18.22
N ASP A 137 -8.28 9.18 -17.86
CA ASP A 137 -9.45 8.89 -17.03
C ASP A 137 -10.32 7.86 -17.75
N VAL A 138 -10.64 6.76 -17.07
CA VAL A 138 -11.55 5.73 -17.59
C VAL A 138 -12.87 5.91 -16.89
N GLU A 139 -13.86 6.43 -17.60
CA GLU A 139 -15.25 6.40 -17.15
C GLU A 139 -15.77 4.96 -17.33
N ILE A 140 -16.06 4.31 -16.22
CA ILE A 140 -16.50 2.92 -16.19
C ILE A 140 -18.02 2.90 -16.12
N SER A 141 -18.68 2.50 -17.20
CA SER A 141 -20.10 2.15 -17.16
C SER A 141 -20.27 0.71 -16.65
N PRO A 142 -21.22 0.43 -15.74
CA PRO A 142 -21.44 -0.92 -15.20
C PRO A 142 -21.66 -2.00 -16.27
N ASP A 143 -22.30 -1.62 -17.38
CA ASP A 143 -22.64 -2.52 -18.48
C ASP A 143 -21.59 -2.55 -19.59
N ALA A 144 -20.54 -1.71 -19.49
CA ALA A 144 -19.46 -1.74 -20.46
C ALA A 144 -18.70 -3.06 -20.35
N PHE A 145 -18.45 -3.69 -21.50
CA PHE A 145 -17.60 -4.86 -21.58
C PHE A 145 -16.15 -4.47 -21.31
N LEU A 146 -15.45 -5.36 -20.63
CA LEU A 146 -14.02 -5.24 -20.46
C LEU A 146 -13.32 -5.48 -21.82
N GLY A 147 -12.97 -4.38 -22.50
CA GLY A 147 -12.22 -4.43 -23.76
C GLY A 147 -10.71 -4.62 -23.59
N GLU A 148 -10.18 -4.40 -22.38
CA GLU A 148 -8.74 -4.46 -22.09
C GLU A 148 -8.38 -5.61 -21.14
N MET A 149 -7.12 -6.03 -21.14
CA MET A 149 -6.63 -7.02 -20.17
C MET A 149 -6.55 -6.41 -18.76
N LYS A 150 -6.83 -7.22 -17.73
CA LYS A 150 -6.75 -6.83 -16.31
C LYS A 150 -5.43 -6.13 -15.94
N ASP A 151 -4.30 -6.58 -16.48
CA ASP A 151 -3.01 -5.97 -16.19
C ASP A 151 -2.89 -4.55 -16.73
N ALA A 152 -3.51 -4.27 -17.88
CA ALA A 152 -3.57 -2.92 -18.45
C ALA A 152 -4.46 -2.01 -17.58
N PHE A 153 -5.56 -2.55 -17.06
CA PHE A 153 -6.43 -1.85 -16.11
C PHE A 153 -5.71 -1.50 -14.81
N CYS A 154 -5.02 -2.46 -14.17
CA CYS A 154 -4.32 -2.24 -12.90
C CYS A 154 -3.07 -1.32 -13.03
N GLN A 155 -2.57 -1.11 -14.24
CA GLN A 155 -1.44 -0.20 -14.50
C GLN A 155 -1.86 1.28 -14.59
N LYS A 156 -3.16 1.56 -14.66
CA LYS A 156 -3.69 2.92 -14.73
C LYS A 156 -3.57 3.59 -13.35
N THR A 157 -2.81 4.68 -13.30
CA THR A 157 -2.49 5.48 -12.11
C THR A 157 -3.70 6.16 -11.47
N THR A 158 -4.84 6.15 -12.16
CA THR A 158 -6.07 6.83 -11.75
C THR A 158 -7.18 5.82 -11.47
N ILE A 159 -6.91 4.82 -10.63
CA ILE A 159 -7.98 4.08 -9.92
C ILE A 159 -8.46 4.95 -8.73
N SER A 160 -8.57 6.26 -8.92
CA SER A 160 -8.91 7.24 -7.87
C SER A 160 -10.42 7.46 -7.73
N LYS A 161 -11.21 6.91 -8.65
CA LYS A 161 -12.69 7.02 -8.66
C LYS A 161 -13.39 5.69 -8.92
N ILE A 162 -12.76 4.57 -8.59
CA ILE A 162 -13.55 3.37 -8.32
C ILE A 162 -14.10 3.54 -6.90
N SER A 163 -15.11 4.41 -6.76
CA SER A 163 -16.02 4.33 -5.64
C SER A 163 -16.84 3.06 -5.85
N LEU A 164 -16.29 1.91 -5.47
CA LEU A 164 -17.07 0.74 -5.14
C LEU A 164 -17.83 1.06 -3.85
N THR A 165 -18.82 1.96 -3.94
CA THR A 165 -19.81 2.13 -2.89
C THR A 165 -20.74 0.92 -2.99
N PHE A 166 -20.28 -0.21 -2.46
CA PHE A 166 -21.12 -1.38 -2.28
C PHE A 166 -21.28 -1.65 -0.79
N LEU A 167 -22.50 -1.34 -0.34
CA LEU A 167 -23.22 -1.92 0.78
C LEU A 167 -22.76 -1.49 2.19
N ALA A 168 -23.27 -0.33 2.62
CA ALA A 168 -23.86 -0.28 3.95
C ALA A 168 -25.23 -0.98 3.87
N PRO A 169 -25.53 -1.98 4.71
CA PRO A 169 -26.91 -2.42 4.88
C PRO A 169 -27.69 -1.29 5.58
N SER A 170 -28.85 -0.96 5.03
CA SER A 170 -29.89 -0.16 5.69
C SER A 170 -30.41 -0.84 6.95
#